data_AF-A0AAY5JW29-F1
#
_entry.id   AF-A0AAY5JW29-F1
#
_cell.length_a   1.000
_cell.length_b   1.000
_cell.length_c   1.000
_cell.angle_alpha   90.00
_cell.angle_beta   90.00
_cell.angle_gamma   90.00
#
_symmetry.space_group_name_H-M   'P 1'
#
loop_
_entity.id
_entity.type
_entity.pdbx_description
1 polymer ?
#
loop_
_entity_poly.entity_id
_entity_poly.type
_entity_poly.pdbx_seq_one_letter_code
_entity_poly.pdbx_strand_id
1 'polypeptide(L)'
;MRTPMSVLRLPRGPDPNSRGFDPNSPRFIALCSTTISSSTDTETDSVQIGEEQCARSMLRESFLRTLIAMTNKQVQFYMYERVKVNAVFGASDIDVLNFQVSDLQTPIGVQKEALLRCQDVILYSFDL
;
A
#
# COMPACT_ATOMS: atom_id res chain seq x y z
N MET A 1 -16.19 21.20 -5.22
CA MET A 1 -16.05 21.54 -3.79
C MET A 1 -15.21 20.46 -3.14
N ARG A 2 -14.02 20.78 -2.60
CA ARG A 2 -13.15 19.81 -1.91
C ARG A 2 -13.70 19.62 -0.49
N THR A 3 -14.25 18.46 -0.19
CA THR A 3 -14.71 18.11 1.17
C THR A 3 -13.48 17.88 2.04
N PRO A 4 -13.19 18.70 3.06
CA PRO A 4 -12.04 18.45 3.92
C PRO A 4 -12.33 17.20 4.77
N MET A 5 -11.54 16.13 4.58
CA MET A 5 -11.60 14.98 5.46
C MET A 5 -10.95 15.33 6.80
N SER A 6 -11.66 15.11 7.90
CA SER A 6 -11.12 15.28 9.25
C SER A 6 -10.16 14.15 9.58
N VAL A 7 -8.85 14.44 9.59
CA VAL A 7 -7.85 13.50 10.08
C VAL A 7 -7.74 13.65 11.60
N LEU A 8 -8.22 12.67 12.36
CA LEU A 8 -7.98 12.60 13.80
C LEU A 8 -6.52 12.18 14.03
N ARG A 9 -5.67 13.12 14.46
CA ARG A 9 -4.27 12.84 14.74
C ARG A 9 -4.15 12.15 16.10
N LEU A 10 -3.67 10.91 16.10
CA LEU A 10 -3.25 10.26 17.34
C LEU A 10 -2.14 11.09 18.01
N PRO A 11 -2.09 11.12 19.36
CA PRO A 11 -1.05 11.84 20.08
C PRO A 11 0.34 11.36 19.64
N ARG A 12 1.24 12.33 19.43
CA ARG A 12 2.63 12.05 19.05
C ARG A 12 3.25 11.15 20.12
N GLY A 13 3.94 10.11 19.69
CA GLY A 13 4.75 9.30 20.60
C GLY A 13 5.86 10.15 21.22
N PRO A 14 6.46 9.69 22.33
CA PRO A 14 7.52 10.42 23.04
C PRO A 14 8.79 10.65 22.20
N ASP A 15 8.90 9.98 21.05
CA ASP A 15 10.02 10.14 20.12
C ASP A 15 9.78 11.32 19.15
N PRO A 16 10.69 12.31 19.07
CA PRO A 16 10.60 13.42 18.11
C PRO A 16 10.65 12.96 16.64
N ASN A 17 11.21 11.76 16.39
CA ASN A 17 11.25 11.09 15.08
C ASN A 17 10.11 10.08 14.88
N SER A 18 9.13 9.99 15.79
CA SER A 18 8.09 8.97 15.69
C SER A 18 7.05 9.32 14.62
N ARG A 19 7.14 8.60 13.49
CA ARG A 19 6.04 8.32 12.56
C ARG A 19 5.33 9.54 11.96
N GLY A 20 5.94 10.72 11.99
CA GLY A 20 5.36 11.95 11.44
C GLY A 20 5.46 12.02 9.92
N PHE A 21 4.53 12.75 9.31
CA PHE A 21 4.67 13.33 7.97
C PHE A 21 5.63 14.53 8.01
N ASP A 22 6.82 14.35 8.57
CA ASP A 22 7.87 15.35 8.46
C ASP A 22 8.47 15.25 7.05
N PRO A 23 8.28 16.27 6.19
CA PRO A 23 8.82 16.28 4.83
C PRO A 23 10.35 16.22 4.81
N ASN A 24 11.02 16.51 5.92
CA ASN A 24 12.48 16.43 6.04
C ASN A 24 12.96 15.12 6.69
N SER A 25 12.05 14.22 7.08
CA SER A 25 12.45 12.97 7.73
C SER A 25 13.15 12.02 6.75
N PRO A 26 14.15 11.23 7.20
CA PRO A 26 14.79 10.22 6.36
C PRO A 26 13.79 9.25 5.74
N ARG A 27 12.71 8.92 6.45
CA ARG A 27 11.63 8.06 5.96
C ARG A 27 10.84 8.72 4.83
N PHE A 28 10.46 9.99 4.96
CA PHE A 28 9.76 10.71 3.91
C PHE A 28 10.62 10.83 2.66
N ILE A 29 11.91 11.19 2.81
CA ILE A 29 12.86 11.31 1.70
C ILE A 29 13.08 9.96 1.01
N ALA A 30 13.24 8.86 1.77
CA ALA A 30 13.44 7.53 1.19
C ALA A 30 12.20 7.00 0.44
N LEU A 31 11.00 7.22 0.99
CA LEU A 31 9.73 6.77 0.38
C LEU A 31 9.26 7.69 -0.75
N CYS A 32 9.65 8.97 -0.72
CA CYS A 32 9.42 9.94 -1.78
C CYS A 32 10.71 10.18 -2.55
N SER A 33 11.25 9.13 -3.18
CA SER A 33 12.20 9.28 -4.29
C SER A 33 11.46 9.94 -5.46
N THR A 34 11.22 11.23 -5.29
CA THR A 34 10.67 12.12 -6.32
C THR A 34 11.74 12.18 -7.40
N THR A 35 11.35 12.15 -8.67
CA THR A 35 12.25 12.25 -9.84
C THR A 35 13.02 13.58 -9.92
N ILE A 36 12.92 14.44 -8.90
CA ILE A 36 13.40 15.81 -8.89
C ILE A 36 14.33 15.99 -7.69
N SER A 37 15.58 16.33 -8.01
CA SER A 37 16.65 16.61 -7.06
C SER A 37 16.29 17.83 -6.21
N SER A 38 16.34 17.70 -4.88
CA SER A 38 16.02 18.77 -3.91
C SER A 38 17.11 19.84 -3.81
N SER A 39 17.79 20.18 -4.91
CA SER A 39 19.05 20.93 -4.89
C SER A 39 19.07 22.24 -5.67
N THR A 40 17.94 22.78 -6.14
CA THR A 40 17.90 24.13 -6.69
C THR A 40 16.54 24.79 -6.42
N ASP A 41 16.52 25.83 -5.60
CA ASP A 41 15.34 26.65 -5.30
C ASP A 41 14.85 27.39 -6.57
N THR A 42 14.01 26.76 -7.38
CA THR A 42 13.22 27.46 -8.40
C THR A 42 11.73 27.27 -8.12
N GLU A 43 10.95 28.36 -8.11
CA GLU A 43 9.50 28.34 -7.82
C GLU A 43 8.72 27.34 -8.70
N THR A 44 9.25 27.04 -9.89
CA THR A 44 8.78 26.01 -10.82
C THR A 44 8.76 24.61 -10.23
N ASP A 45 9.74 24.26 -9.39
CA ASP A 45 9.85 22.92 -8.78
C ASP A 45 8.75 22.69 -7.72
N SER A 46 8.29 23.77 -7.05
CA SER A 46 7.26 23.67 -6.01
C SER A 46 5.87 23.30 -6.56
N VAL A 47 5.51 23.83 -7.73
CA VAL A 47 4.25 23.54 -8.42
C VAL A 47 4.25 22.10 -8.93
N GLN A 48 5.37 21.66 -9.51
CA GLN A 48 5.55 20.29 -10.01
C GLN A 48 5.49 19.26 -8.88
N ILE A 49 6.10 19.54 -7.72
CA ILE A 49 5.97 18.70 -6.51
C ILE A 49 4.51 18.60 -6.06
N GLY A 50 3.77 19.71 -6.08
CA GLY A 50 2.35 19.73 -5.70
C GLY A 50 1.48 18.85 -6.60
N GLU A 51 1.70 18.91 -7.91
CA GLU A 51 0.99 18.08 -8.89
C GLU A 51 1.35 16.60 -8.73
N GLU A 52 2.63 16.26 -8.56
CA GLU A 52 3.07 14.89 -8.31
C GLU A 52 2.45 14.31 -7.03
N GLN A 53 2.41 15.08 -5.94
CA GLN A 53 1.80 14.62 -4.69
C GLN A 53 0.29 14.45 -4.82
N CYS A 54 -0.39 15.29 -5.61
CA CYS A 54 -1.79 15.10 -5.94
C CYS A 54 -2.01 13.79 -6.73
N ALA A 55 -1.18 13.55 -7.75
CA ALA A 55 -1.25 12.32 -8.55
C ALA A 55 -0.98 11.06 -7.71
N ARG A 56 0.06 11.07 -6.85
CA ARG A 56 0.35 10.00 -5.89
C ARG A 56 -0.82 9.73 -4.96
N SER A 57 -1.46 10.79 -4.46
CA SER A 57 -2.63 10.67 -3.58
C SER A 57 -3.81 10.01 -4.28
N MET A 58 -4.11 10.42 -5.52
CA MET A 58 -5.19 9.82 -6.32
C MET A 58 -4.93 8.34 -6.62
N LEU A 59 -3.71 8.00 -7.08
CA LEU A 59 -3.33 6.60 -7.34
C LEU A 59 -3.42 5.75 -6.07
N ARG A 60 -2.96 6.30 -4.95
CA ARG A 60 -3.03 5.62 -3.66
C ARG A 60 -4.46 5.40 -3.19
N GLU A 61 -5.34 6.40 -3.36
CA GLU A 61 -6.76 6.27 -3.06
C GLU A 61 -7.39 5.15 -3.89
N SER A 62 -7.20 5.15 -5.21
CA SER A 62 -7.72 4.11 -6.10
C SER A 62 -7.23 2.72 -5.69
N PHE A 63 -5.93 2.59 -5.40
CA PHE A 63 -5.34 1.33 -4.94
C PHE A 63 -5.96 0.84 -3.61
N LEU A 64 -6.13 1.73 -2.63
CA LEU A 64 -6.75 1.38 -1.35
C LEU A 64 -8.22 0.97 -1.51
N ARG A 65 -8.96 1.64 -2.41
CA ARG A 65 -10.34 1.25 -2.75
C ARG A 65 -10.39 -0.15 -3.37
N THR A 66 -9.42 -0.52 -4.19
CA THR A 66 -9.29 -1.89 -4.74
C THR A 66 -9.08 -2.92 -3.63
N LEU A 67 -8.21 -2.64 -2.66
CA LEU A 67 -8.00 -3.55 -1.52
C LEU A 67 -9.28 -3.76 -0.70
N ILE A 68 -10.03 -2.68 -0.45
CA ILE A 68 -11.33 -2.75 0.24
C ILE A 68 -12.34 -3.56 -0.57
N ALA A 69 -12.39 -3.36 -1.89
CA ALA A 69 -13.29 -4.10 -2.76
C ALA A 69 -12.98 -5.61 -2.81
N MET A 70 -11.72 -5.98 -2.58
CA MET A 70 -11.24 -7.36 -2.55
C MET A 70 -11.61 -8.10 -1.25
N THR A 71 -11.90 -7.39 -0.15
CA THR A 71 -12.18 -7.99 1.16
C THR A 71 -13.32 -9.02 1.08
N ASN A 72 -13.08 -10.19 1.66
CA ASN A 72 -13.96 -11.36 1.68
C ASN A 72 -14.28 -11.95 0.29
N LYS A 73 -13.48 -11.65 -0.73
CA LYS A 73 -13.62 -12.26 -2.05
C LYS A 73 -12.60 -13.38 -2.25
N GLN A 74 -12.94 -14.30 -3.15
CA GLN A 74 -12.01 -15.30 -3.63
C GLN A 74 -10.97 -14.62 -4.54
N VAL A 75 -9.70 -14.80 -4.21
CA VAL A 75 -8.57 -14.27 -4.96
C VAL A 75 -7.68 -15.41 -5.40
N GLN A 76 -7.25 -15.36 -6.66
CA GLN A 76 -6.25 -16.27 -7.20
C GLN A 76 -4.89 -15.60 -7.12
N PHE A 77 -3.95 -16.23 -6.43
CA PHE A 77 -2.57 -15.79 -6.34
C PHE A 77 -1.68 -16.68 -7.21
N TYR A 78 -0.81 -16.04 -7.96
CA TYR A 78 0.22 -16.68 -8.76
C TYR A 78 1.55 -16.46 -8.06
N MET A 79 2.15 -17.55 -7.62
CA MET A 79 3.40 -17.55 -6.85
C MET A 79 4.56 -18.05 -7.72
N TYR A 80 5.76 -18.07 -7.16
CA TYR A 80 6.91 -18.70 -7.82
C TYR A 80 6.66 -20.20 -8.09
N GLU A 81 7.50 -20.76 -8.96
CA GLU A 81 7.42 -22.17 -9.37
C GLU A 81 6.10 -22.57 -10.06
N ARG A 82 5.39 -21.58 -10.63
CA ARG A 82 4.09 -21.75 -11.31
C ARG A 82 2.99 -22.28 -10.37
N VAL A 83 3.14 -22.08 -9.07
CA VAL A 83 2.14 -22.43 -8.09
C VAL A 83 0.99 -21.43 -8.17
N LYS A 84 -0.23 -21.96 -8.31
CA LYS A 84 -1.47 -21.18 -8.26
C LYS A 84 -2.22 -21.58 -7.01
N VAL A 85 -2.55 -20.59 -6.18
CA VAL A 85 -3.31 -20.82 -4.95
C VAL A 85 -4.55 -19.94 -4.94
N ASN A 86 -5.63 -20.49 -4.43
CA ASN A 86 -6.89 -19.78 -4.28
C ASN A 86 -7.11 -19.55 -2.78
N ALA A 87 -7.44 -18.33 -2.38
CA ALA A 87 -7.76 -18.03 -0.99
C ALA A 87 -8.83 -16.94 -0.90
N VAL A 88 -9.50 -16.84 0.24
CA VAL A 88 -10.37 -15.72 0.55
C VAL A 88 -9.50 -14.61 1.12
N PHE A 89 -9.53 -13.43 0.48
CA PHE A 89 -8.76 -12.29 0.94
C PHE A 89 -9.42 -11.66 2.18
N GLY A 90 -8.67 -11.53 3.27
CA GLY A 90 -9.15 -10.85 4.47
C GLY A 90 -8.62 -9.44 4.58
N ALA A 91 -7.30 -9.28 4.68
CA ALA A 91 -6.66 -7.98 4.86
C ALA A 91 -5.25 -7.90 4.25
N SER A 92 -4.79 -6.66 4.04
CA SER A 92 -3.40 -6.33 3.71
C SER A 92 -2.87 -5.38 4.77
N ASP A 93 -1.56 -5.43 5.01
CA ASP A 93 -0.90 -4.32 5.70
C ASP A 93 -0.87 -3.06 4.82
N ILE A 94 -0.59 -1.91 5.46
CA ILE A 94 -0.60 -0.61 4.78
C ILE A 94 0.45 -0.55 3.68
N ASP A 95 1.60 -1.17 3.89
CA ASP A 95 2.72 -1.13 2.94
C ASP A 95 2.62 -2.27 1.89
N VAL A 96 1.57 -3.10 1.96
CA VAL A 96 1.30 -4.21 1.01
C VAL A 96 2.49 -5.18 0.93
N LEU A 97 3.09 -5.47 2.08
CA LEU A 97 4.12 -6.48 2.23
C LEU A 97 3.53 -7.84 2.57
N ASN A 98 2.30 -7.89 3.09
CA ASN A 98 1.66 -9.12 3.52
C ASN A 98 0.15 -9.12 3.28
N PHE A 99 -0.38 -10.27 2.87
CA PHE A 99 -1.80 -10.54 2.71
C PHE A 99 -2.25 -11.59 3.72
N GLN A 100 -3.16 -11.23 4.61
CA GLN A 100 -3.88 -12.21 5.42
C GLN A 100 -5.01 -12.79 4.59
N VAL A 101 -5.04 -14.11 4.52
CA VAL A 101 -6.01 -14.88 3.74
C VAL A 101 -6.54 -16.05 4.55
N SER A 102 -7.78 -16.41 4.30
CA SER A 102 -8.40 -17.61 4.85
C SER A 102 -8.67 -18.64 3.75
N ASP A 103 -8.83 -19.91 4.15
CA ASP A 103 -9.11 -21.05 3.27
C ASP A 103 -8.16 -21.14 2.07
N LEU A 104 -6.86 -20.97 2.32
CA LEU A 104 -5.81 -21.04 1.31
C LEU A 104 -5.69 -22.47 0.77
N GLN A 105 -6.13 -22.66 -0.48
CA GLN A 105 -6.03 -23.90 -1.21
C GLN A 105 -4.63 -24.05 -1.80
N THR A 106 -3.87 -24.98 -1.24
CA THR A 106 -2.58 -25.41 -1.76
C THR A 106 -2.71 -26.79 -2.41
N PRO A 107 -1.75 -27.22 -3.26
CA PRO A 107 -1.78 -28.56 -3.85
C PRO A 107 -1.78 -29.70 -2.81
N ILE A 108 -1.32 -29.44 -1.59
CA ILE A 108 -1.18 -30.44 -0.52
C ILE A 108 -2.45 -30.47 0.37
N GLY A 109 -3.20 -29.38 0.42
CA GLY A 109 -4.41 -29.27 1.23
C GLY A 109 -4.85 -27.83 1.47
N VAL A 110 -5.84 -27.69 2.35
CA VAL A 110 -6.43 -26.39 2.71
C VAL A 110 -5.86 -25.91 4.03
N GLN A 111 -5.28 -24.72 4.02
CA GLN A 111 -4.80 -24.03 5.20
C GLN A 111 -5.87 -23.00 5.62
N LYS A 112 -6.45 -23.16 6.82
CA LYS A 112 -7.56 -22.31 7.29
C LYS A 112 -7.21 -20.83 7.35
N GLU A 113 -6.02 -20.51 7.85
CA GLU A 113 -5.52 -19.15 7.97
C GLU A 113 -4.05 -19.10 7.55
N ALA A 114 -3.69 -18.11 6.74
CA ALA A 114 -2.34 -17.93 6.25
C ALA A 114 -1.99 -16.45 6.06
N LEU A 115 -0.69 -16.16 6.13
CA LEU A 115 -0.11 -14.86 5.79
C LEU A 115 0.79 -15.04 4.57
N LEU A 116 0.36 -14.56 3.41
CA LEU A 116 1.15 -14.57 2.19
C LEU A 116 2.04 -13.34 2.16
N ARG A 117 3.36 -13.52 2.03
CA ARG A 117 4.28 -12.40 1.85
C ARG A 117 4.19 -11.92 0.41
N CYS A 118 4.21 -10.60 0.21
CA CYS A 118 4.17 -9.98 -1.11
C CYS A 118 5.33 -10.44 -1.99
N GLN A 119 6.49 -10.71 -1.39
CA GLN A 119 7.65 -11.27 -2.10
C GLN A 119 7.37 -12.63 -2.75
N ASP A 120 6.45 -13.44 -2.20
CA ASP A 120 6.12 -14.76 -2.73
C ASP A 120 5.05 -14.70 -3.85
N VAL A 121 4.45 -13.53 -4.07
CA VAL A 121 3.33 -13.30 -5.00
C VAL A 121 3.82 -12.51 -6.22
N ILE A 122 3.58 -13.05 -7.41
CA ILE A 122 3.91 -12.39 -8.68
C ILE A 122 2.74 -11.51 -9.12
N LEU A 123 1.53 -12.04 -9.08
CA LEU A 123 0.29 -11.31 -9.35
C LEU A 123 -0.88 -11.98 -8.64
N TYR A 124 -1.96 -11.22 -8.48
CA TYR A 124 -3.23 -11.74 -8.01
C TYR A 124 -4.38 -11.21 -8.87
N SER A 125 -5.46 -11.98 -8.95
CA SER A 125 -6.67 -11.62 -9.70
C SER A 125 -7.91 -11.98 -8.91
N PHE A 126 -8.93 -11.11 -8.98
CA PHE A 126 -10.20 -11.28 -8.31
C PHE A 126 -11.32 -10.67 -9.14
N ASP A 127 -12.55 -11.15 -8.93
CA ASP A 127 -13.74 -10.64 -9.61
C ASP A 127 -14.37 -9.50 -8.78
N LEU A 128 -14.55 -8.34 -9.41
CA LEU A 128 -15.09 -7.12 -8.80
C LEU A 128 -16.60 -7.20 -8.57
#